data_AF-A0A078JSL5-F1
#
_entry.id   AF-A0A078JSL5-F1
#
_cell.length_a   1.000
_cell.length_b   1.000
_cell.length_c   1.000
_cell.angle_alpha   90.00
_cell.angle_beta   90.00
_cell.angle_gamma   90.00
#
_symmetry.space_group_name_H-M   'P 1'
#
loop_
_entity.id
_entity.type
_entity.pdbx_description
1 polymer ?
#
loop_
_entity_poly.entity_id
_entity_poly.type
_entity_poly.pdbx_seq_one_letter_code
_entity_poly.pdbx_strand_id
1 'polypeptide(L)' 'MTKSIFCAVLIILTLGLMANEIQGDMCGEVLPQVDCGAGSCGALCRQLKHGTPHCVRASNGKLACYCVYPCTS' A
#
# COMPACT_ATOMS: atom_id res chain seq x y z
N MET A 1 -31.15 -31.29 1.88
CA MET A 1 -30.59 -30.30 0.92
C MET A 1 -30.13 -29.01 1.60
N THR A 2 -30.86 -28.47 2.58
CA THR A 2 -30.51 -27.26 3.37
C THR A 2 -29.15 -27.31 4.06
N LYS A 3 -28.73 -28.48 4.58
CA LYS A 3 -27.42 -28.64 5.25
C LYS A 3 -26.22 -28.40 4.33
N SER A 4 -26.33 -28.78 3.06
CA SER A 4 -25.25 -28.62 2.07
C SER A 4 -25.09 -27.16 1.65
N ILE A 5 -26.21 -26.46 1.46
CA ILE A 5 -26.24 -25.03 1.12
C ILE A 5 -25.64 -24.20 2.25
N PHE A 6 -25.96 -24.53 3.50
CA PHE A 6 -25.40 -23.84 4.67
C PHE A 6 -23.87 -23.97 4.76
N CYS A 7 -23.32 -25.16 4.50
CA CYS A 7 -21.87 -25.36 4.47
C CYS A 7 -21.21 -24.56 3.33
N ALA A 8 -21.81 -24.53 2.13
CA ALA A 8 -21.28 -23.77 1.01
C ALA A 8 -21.23 -22.26 1.33
N VAL A 9 -22.27 -21.71 1.96
CA VAL A 9 -22.33 -20.29 2.36
C VAL A 9 -21.24 -19.95 3.38
N LEU A 10 -21.00 -20.81 4.38
CA LEU A 10 -19.95 -20.59 5.38
C LEU A 10 -18.54 -20.61 4.78
N ILE A 11 -18.28 -21.49 3.81
CA ILE A 11 -16.99 -21.56 3.11
C ILE A 11 -16.76 -20.28 2.29
N ILE A 12 -17.78 -19.80 1.57
CA ILE A 12 -17.68 -18.56 0.78
C ILE A 12 -17.46 -17.35 1.70
N LEU A 13 -18.17 -17.26 2.82
CA LEU A 13 -18.02 -16.17 3.79
C LEU A 13 -16.62 -16.14 4.40
N THR A 14 -16.07 -17.29 4.80
CA THR A 14 -14.72 -17.37 5.36
C THR A 14 -13.66 -17.02 4.31
N LEU A 15 -13.75 -17.51 3.08
CA LEU A 15 -12.85 -17.11 1.99
C LEU A 15 -12.90 -15.61 1.69
N GLY A 16 -14.10 -15.01 1.68
CA GLY A 16 -14.28 -13.58 1.46
C GLY A 16 -13.70 -12.72 2.59
N LEU A 17 -13.83 -13.17 3.84
CA LEU A 17 -13.26 -12.47 5.00
C LEU A 17 -11.73 -12.49 4.97
N MET A 18 -11.13 -13.63 4.62
CA MET A 18 -9.67 -13.78 4.54
C MET A 18 -9.05 -12.92 3.43
N ALA A 19 -9.80 -12.61 2.37
CA ALA A 19 -9.33 -11.76 1.27
C ALA A 19 -9.25 -10.27 1.66
N ASN A 20 -10.04 -9.83 2.64
CA ASN A 20 -10.06 -8.43 3.08
C ASN A 20 -8.81 -8.05 3.89
N GLU A 21 -8.24 -9.01 4.63
CA GLU A 21 -7.06 -8.81 5.48
C GLU A 21 -5.72 -8.85 4.70
N ILE A 22 -5.74 -9.09 3.38
CA ILE A 22 -4.50 -9.21 2.57
C ILE A 22 -4.04 -7.83 2.06
N GLN A 23 -4.91 -6.82 2.05
CA GLN A 23 -4.47 -5.44 1.88
C GLN A 23 -4.03 -4.93 3.26
N GLY A 24 -2.83 -5.34 3.68
CA GLY A 24 -2.20 -4.75 4.86
C GLY A 24 -2.22 -3.22 4.77
N ASP A 25 -2.42 -2.56 5.92
CA ASP A 25 -2.46 -1.10 5.98
C ASP A 25 -1.25 -0.51 5.24
N MET A 26 -1.52 0.33 4.25
CA MET A 26 -0.49 0.98 3.45
C MET A 26 -0.21 2.35 4.04
N CYS A 27 1.01 2.54 4.54
CA CYS A 27 1.50 3.80 5.06
C CYS A 27 2.08 4.62 3.93
N GLY A 28 1.89 5.93 3.98
CA GLY A 28 2.46 6.85 3.01
C GLY A 28 3.10 8.05 3.69
N GLU A 29 4.32 8.38 3.31
CA GLU A 29 5.02 9.58 3.80
C GLU A 29 5.64 10.37 2.65
N VAL A 30 5.67 11.70 2.80
CA VAL A 30 6.41 12.58 1.91
C VAL A 30 7.87 12.59 2.36
N LEU A 31 8.81 12.34 1.45
CA LEU A 31 10.24 12.50 1.69
C LEU A 31 10.67 13.89 1.20
N PRO A 32 10.76 14.90 2.09
CA PRO A 32 11.02 16.29 1.70
C PRO A 32 12.46 16.51 1.22
N GLN A 33 13.36 15.56 1.47
CA GLN A 33 14.79 15.69 1.17
C GLN A 33 15.14 15.30 -0.28
N VAL A 34 14.18 14.81 -1.06
CA VAL A 34 14.46 14.23 -2.38
C VAL A 34 13.52 14.77 -3.44
N ASP A 35 14.10 15.47 -4.42
CA ASP A 35 13.41 15.86 -5.64
C ASP A 35 13.22 14.65 -6.56
N CYS A 36 12.05 14.55 -7.18
CA CYS A 36 11.68 13.44 -8.05
C CYS A 36 12.40 13.38 -9.41
N GLY A 37 13.37 14.27 -9.64
CA GLY A 37 14.11 14.37 -10.91
C GLY A 37 15.38 13.51 -11.01
N ALA A 38 15.94 13.03 -9.90
CA ALA A 38 17.29 12.42 -9.89
C ALA A 38 17.30 10.90 -9.65
N GLY A 39 16.15 10.21 -9.71
CA GLY A 39 16.05 8.77 -9.42
C GLY A 39 16.28 8.39 -7.94
N SER A 40 16.73 9.34 -7.11
CA SER A 40 16.98 9.15 -5.68
C SER A 40 15.71 8.82 -4.90
N CYS A 41 14.53 9.34 -5.31
CA CYS A 41 13.26 9.07 -4.65
C CYS A 41 12.93 7.57 -4.63
N GLY A 42 13.14 6.90 -5.77
CA GLY A 42 12.85 5.48 -5.89
C GLY A 42 13.85 4.58 -5.19
N ALA A 43 15.13 4.94 -5.22
CA ALA A 43 16.17 4.23 -4.48
C ALA A 43 15.92 4.34 -2.97
N LEU A 44 15.66 5.55 -2.47
CA LEU A 44 15.50 5.80 -1.04
C LEU A 44 14.23 5.14 -0.46
N CYS A 45 13.11 5.24 -1.16
CA CYS A 45 11.85 4.59 -0.76
C CYS A 45 11.97 3.05 -0.73
N ARG A 46 12.62 2.46 -1.74
CA ARG A 46 12.89 1.01 -1.75
C ARG A 46 13.87 0.59 -0.67
N GLN A 47 14.94 1.35 -0.45
CA GLN A 47 15.98 0.97 0.53
C GLN A 47 15.51 1.11 1.97
N LEU A 48 14.82 2.21 2.32
CA LEU A 48 14.44 2.48 3.71
C LEU A 48 13.15 1.77 4.13
N LYS A 49 12.17 1.70 3.23
CA LYS A 49 10.81 1.27 3.57
C LYS A 49 10.33 0.06 2.79
N HIS A 50 11.15 -0.45 1.87
CA HIS A 50 10.74 -1.50 0.92
C HIS A 50 9.44 -1.13 0.18
N GLY A 51 9.25 0.17 -0.02
CA GLY A 51 8.02 0.75 -0.55
C GLY A 51 8.08 1.06 -2.05
N THR A 52 6.96 1.57 -2.54
CA THR A 52 6.79 2.07 -3.90
C THR A 52 6.85 3.60 -3.91
N PRO A 53 7.78 4.20 -4.68
CA PRO A 53 7.89 5.65 -4.81
C PRO A 53 6.82 6.21 -5.77
N HIS A 54 6.30 7.38 -5.44
CA HIS A 54 5.39 8.17 -6.26
C HIS A 54 5.84 9.62 -6.30
N CYS A 55 5.87 10.20 -7.49
CA CYS A 55 6.16 11.62 -7.68
C CYS A 55 4.87 12.40 -7.75
N VAL A 56 4.59 13.22 -6.74
CA VAL A 56 3.36 14.01 -6.66
C VAL A 56 3.68 15.50 -6.69
N ARG A 57 2.82 16.30 -7.31
CA ARG A 57 2.97 17.75 -7.31
C ARG A 57 2.46 18.29 -5.98
N ALA A 58 3.35 18.86 -5.17
CA ALA A 58 2.99 19.50 -3.93
C ALA A 58 2.29 20.85 -4.19
N SER A 59 1.57 21.35 -3.19
CA SER A 59 0.79 22.60 -3.30
C SER A 59 1.64 23.84 -3.63
N ASN A 60 2.95 23.78 -3.40
CA ASN A 60 3.91 24.82 -3.76
C ASN A 60 4.43 24.70 -5.22
N GLY A 61 3.87 23.80 -6.03
CA GLY A 61 4.24 23.56 -7.42
C GLY A 61 5.48 22.69 -7.62
N LYS A 62 6.19 22.31 -6.54
CA LYS A 62 7.36 21.42 -6.59
C LYS A 62 6.94 19.95 -6.67
N LEU A 63 7.79 19.12 -7.25
CA LEU A 63 7.61 17.67 -7.27
C LEU A 63 8.13 17.09 -5.94
N ALA A 64 7.23 16.56 -5.13
CA ALA A 64 7.57 15.88 -3.89
C ALA A 64 7.61 14.36 -4.12
N CYS A 65 8.56 13.71 -3.45
CA CYS A 65 8.62 12.26 -3.37
C CYS A 65 7.64 11.76 -2.29
N TYR A 66 6.70 10.91 -2.65
CA TYR A 66 5.77 10.23 -1.75
C TYR A 66 6.06 8.73 -1.78
N CYS A 67 6.38 8.14 -0.64
CA CYS A 67 6.69 6.71 -0.55
C CYS A 67 5.53 5.98 0.09
N VAL A 68 4.99 4.97 -0.61
CA VAL A 68 3.93 4.09 -0.10
C VAL A 68 4.54 2.76 0.27
N TYR A 69 4.38 2.33 1.51
CA TYR A 69 4.98 1.10 2.04
C TYR A 69 4.01 0.39 2.98
N PRO A 70 4.15 -0.94 3.18
CA PRO A 70 3.35 -1.64 4.18
C PRO A 70 3.65 -1.06 5.57
N CYS A 71 2.61 -0.64 6.29
CA CYS A 71 2.77 -0.18 7.67
C CYS A 71 3.43 -1.28 8.50
N THR A 72 4.52 -0.94 9.16
CA THR A 72 5.08 -1.78 10.23
C THR A 72 4.27 -1.46 11.48
N SER A 73 3.58 -2.47 12.02
CA SER A 73 2.75 -2.37 13.22
C SER A 73 3.55 -1.98 14.46
#